data_AF-A0A351Q9A1-F1
#
_entry.id   AF-A0A351Q9A1-F1
#
_cell.length_a   1.000
_cell.length_b   1.000
_cell.length_c   1.000
_cell.angle_alpha   90.00
_cell.angle_beta   90.00
_cell.angle_gamma   90.00
#
_symmetry.space_group_name_H-M   'P 1'
#
loop_
_entity.id
_entity.type
_entity.pdbx_description
1 polymer ?
#
loop_
_entity_poly.entity_id
_entity_poly.type
_entity_poly.pdbx_seq_one_letter_code
_entity_poly.pdbx_strand_id
1 'polypeptide(L)'
;MPFKLIGILFLVVLVALLTGFNLSNKCSIWFFHSFENIPVFAALLSAFLAGVVITLPFTFGKKRKADSIPESNKREKKSKQKIQAEEAPLQQPQENVE
;
A
#
# COMPACT_ATOMS: atom_id res chain seq x y z
N MET A 1 1.31 -5.84 16.93
CA MET A 1 -0.05 -6.32 16.58
C MET A 1 -1.17 -5.69 17.42
N PRO A 2 -1.08 -5.49 18.75
CA PRO A 2 -2.16 -4.85 19.53
C PRO A 2 -2.29 -3.33 19.25
N PHE A 3 -1.20 -2.65 18.90
CA PHE A 3 -1.23 -1.21 18.58
C PHE A 3 -2.08 -0.85 17.34
N LYS A 4 -2.28 -1.80 16.42
CA LYS A 4 -3.20 -1.58 15.29
C LYS A 4 -4.66 -1.58 15.79
N LEU A 5 -5.00 -2.51 16.68
CA LEU A 5 -6.33 -2.60 17.29
C LEU A 5 -6.62 -1.39 18.18
N ILE A 6 -5.66 -0.95 19.00
CA ILE A 6 -5.85 0.24 19.83
C ILE A 6 -6.03 1.51 18.97
N GLY A 7 -5.30 1.62 17.86
CA GLY A 7 -5.46 2.72 16.91
C GLY A 7 -6.84 2.71 16.24
N ILE A 8 -7.32 1.54 15.82
CA ILE A 8 -8.67 1.39 15.26
C ILE A 8 -9.74 1.73 16.31
N LEU A 9 -9.59 1.23 17.54
CA LEU A 9 -10.53 1.51 18.62
C LEU A 9 -10.59 3.01 18.93
N PHE A 10 -9.43 3.66 19.04
CA PHE A 10 -9.34 5.10 19.23
C PHE A 10 -10.02 5.87 18.09
N LEU A 11 -9.77 5.46 16.84
CA LEU A 11 -10.42 6.05 15.66
C LEU A 11 -11.94 5.91 15.72
N VAL A 12 -12.46 4.72 16.07
CA VAL A 12 -13.91 4.48 16.19
C VAL A 12 -14.52 5.37 17.27
N VAL A 13 -13.88 5.46 18.45
CA VAL A 13 -14.34 6.34 19.53
C VAL A 13 -14.32 7.80 19.10
N LEU A 14 -13.27 8.25 18.42
CA LEU A 14 -13.16 9.62 17.90
C LEU A 14 -14.29 9.92 16.90
N VAL A 15 -14.55 9.01 15.96
CA VAL A 15 -15.64 9.13 14.99
C VAL A 15 -16.99 9.19 15.71
N ALA A 16 -17.21 8.36 16.73
CA ALA A 16 -18.44 8.35 17.51
C ALA A 16 -18.66 9.66 18.27
N LEU A 17 -17.62 10.22 18.90
CA LEU A 17 -17.69 11.51 19.59
C LEU A 17 -17.96 12.66 18.62
N LEU A 18 -17.24 12.71 17.50
CA LEU A 18 -17.45 13.75 16.47
C LEU A 18 -18.87 13.67 15.90
N THR A 19 -19.36 12.46 15.66
CA THR A 19 -20.73 12.20 15.20
C THR A 19 -21.75 12.64 16.26
N GLY A 20 -21.59 12.18 17.50
CA GLY A 20 -22.47 12.52 18.62
C GLY A 20 -22.57 14.01 18.90
N PHE A 21 -21.45 14.73 18.85
CA PHE A 21 -21.43 16.18 19.04
C PHE A 21 -22.00 16.95 17.84
N ASN A 22 -21.91 16.41 16.63
CA ASN A 22 -22.48 17.02 15.42
C ASN A 22 -23.90 16.53 15.09
N LEU A 23 -24.53 15.70 15.92
CA LEU A 23 -25.85 15.12 15.63
C LEU A 23 -26.94 16.20 15.49
N SER A 24 -26.82 17.28 16.26
CA SER A 24 -27.74 18.43 16.22
C SER A 24 -27.53 19.34 15.01
N ASN A 25 -26.34 19.30 14.39
CA ASN A 25 -26.04 20.15 13.24
C ASN A 25 -26.67 19.54 12.00
N LYS A 26 -27.68 20.22 11.46
CA LYS A 26 -28.38 19.83 10.25
C LYS A 26 -28.05 20.78 9.09
N CYS A 27 -28.04 20.26 7.88
CA CYS A 27 -27.94 21.02 6.65
C CYS A 27 -29.01 20.57 5.66
N SER A 28 -29.23 21.43 4.66
CA SER A 28 -30.04 21.12 3.50
C SER A 28 -29.13 20.99 2.28
N ILE A 29 -29.35 19.96 1.47
CA ILE A 29 -28.53 19.67 0.30
C ILE A 29 -29.45 19.56 -0.90
N TRP A 30 -29.09 20.22 -2.00
CA TRP A 30 -29.81 20.12 -3.25
C TRP A 30 -29.06 19.18 -4.19
N PHE A 31 -29.65 18.02 -4.50
CA PHE A 31 -29.13 17.05 -5.47
C PHE A 31 -30.28 16.35 -6.17
N PHE A 32 -30.78 16.93 -7.27
CA PHE A 32 -32.01 16.52 -7.99
C PHE A 32 -33.32 16.53 -7.16
N HIS A 33 -33.21 16.66 -5.84
CA HIS A 33 -34.27 16.98 -4.90
C HIS A 33 -33.65 17.73 -3.70
N SER A 34 -34.46 18.52 -2.99
CA SER A 34 -34.03 19.18 -1.76
C SER A 34 -34.14 18.21 -0.60
N PHE A 35 -33.00 17.78 -0.07
CA PHE A 35 -32.95 16.98 1.15
C PHE A 35 -32.70 17.90 2.33
N GLU A 36 -33.73 18.12 3.13
CA GLU A 36 -33.66 18.95 4.33
C GLU A 36 -33.32 18.11 5.57
N ASN A 37 -32.79 18.76 6.59
CA ASN A 37 -32.52 18.16 7.90
C ASN A 37 -31.50 17.00 7.90
N ILE A 38 -30.57 16.98 6.93
CA ILE A 38 -29.50 15.99 6.91
C ILE A 38 -28.46 16.34 7.99
N PRO A 39 -28.05 15.41 8.86
CA PRO A 39 -26.93 15.65 9.78
C PRO A 39 -25.66 16.00 9.00
N VAL A 40 -25.00 17.10 9.35
CA VAL A 40 -23.79 17.60 8.64
C VAL A 40 -22.71 16.51 8.58
N PHE A 41 -22.54 15.73 9.66
CA PHE A 41 -21.56 14.63 9.68
C PHE A 41 -21.88 13.56 8.62
N ALA A 42 -23.16 13.24 8.41
CA ALA A 42 -23.59 12.21 7.47
C ALA A 42 -23.36 12.67 6.03
N ALA A 43 -23.63 13.95 5.76
CA ALA A 43 -23.31 14.58 4.48
C ALA A 43 -21.80 14.50 4.18
N LEU A 44 -20.95 14.88 5.14
CA LEU A 44 -19.49 14.83 4.98
C LEU A 44 -18.96 13.41 4.80
N LEU A 45 -19.45 12.44 5.58
CA LEU A 45 -19.08 11.03 5.43
C LEU A 45 -19.48 10.50 4.04
N SER A 46 -20.68 10.84 3.56
CA SER A 46 -21.14 10.41 2.24
C SER A 46 -20.28 11.00 1.11
N ALA A 47 -19.92 12.29 1.21
CA ALA A 47 -19.05 12.96 0.25
C ALA A 47 -17.64 12.38 0.25
N PHE A 48 -17.09 12.09 1.43
CA PHE A 48 -15.80 11.39 1.57
C PHE A 48 -15.85 10.01 0.92
N LEU A 49 -16.89 9.21 1.21
CA LEU A 49 -17.04 7.87 0.67
C LEU A 49 -17.19 7.88 -0.85
N ALA A 50 -17.98 8.82 -1.39
CA ALA A 50 -18.09 9.03 -2.83
C ALA A 50 -16.73 9.40 -3.44
N GLY A 51 -15.98 10.30 -2.82
CA GLY A 51 -14.62 10.67 -3.24
C GLY A 51 -13.66 9.48 -3.23
N VAL A 52 -13.71 8.63 -2.20
CA VAL A 52 -12.94 7.38 -2.15
C VAL A 52 -13.32 6.50 -3.33
N VAL A 53 -14.60 6.20 -3.53
CA VAL A 53 -15.07 5.33 -4.64
C VAL A 53 -14.62 5.86 -6.00
N ILE A 54 -14.70 7.17 -6.23
CA ILE A 54 -14.26 7.83 -7.47
C ILE A 54 -12.75 7.71 -7.64
N THR A 55 -11.96 7.82 -6.56
CA THR A 55 -10.49 7.77 -6.62
C THR A 55 -9.92 6.35 -6.69
N LEU A 56 -10.63 5.33 -6.17
CA LEU A 56 -10.22 3.91 -6.22
C LEU A 56 -9.73 3.44 -7.60
N PRO A 57 -10.47 3.62 -8.72
CA PRO A 57 -10.00 3.17 -10.03
C PRO A 57 -8.70 3.88 -10.46
N PHE A 58 -8.50 5.15 -10.10
CA PHE A 58 -7.28 5.90 -10.41
C PHE A 58 -6.10 5.50 -9.51
N THR A 59 -6.35 5.10 -8.26
CA THR A 59 -5.32 4.65 -7.33
C THR A 59 -4.84 3.24 -7.63
N PHE A 60 -5.75 2.29 -7.89
CA PHE A 60 -5.40 0.88 -8.12
C PHE A 60 -5.20 0.53 -9.60
N GLY A 61 -5.72 1.33 -10.53
CA GLY A 61 -5.58 1.09 -11.99
C GLY A 61 -4.18 1.37 -12.54
N LYS A 62 -3.33 2.10 -11.80
CA LYS A 62 -1.95 2.34 -12.20
C LYS A 62 -1.13 1.10 -11.88
N LYS A 63 -1.02 0.18 -12.85
CA LYS A 63 0.03 -0.85 -12.83
C LYS A 63 1.34 -0.10 -12.60
N ARG A 64 1.97 -0.29 -11.44
CA ARG A 64 3.38 0.06 -11.29
C ARG A 64 4.04 -0.67 -12.45
N LYS A 65 4.60 0.08 -13.40
CA LYS A 65 5.62 -0.52 -14.26
C LYS A 65 6.61 -1.05 -13.24
N ALA A 66 6.64 -2.37 -13.07
CA ALA A 66 7.77 -2.97 -12.41
C ALA A 66 8.93 -2.42 -13.23
N ASP A 67 9.75 -1.58 -12.60
CA ASP A 67 11.06 -1.27 -13.15
C ASP A 67 11.68 -2.64 -13.38
N SER A 68 11.59 -3.08 -14.62
CA SER A 68 12.23 -4.29 -15.09
C SER A 68 13.68 -4.03 -14.74
N ILE A 69 14.16 -4.70 -13.69
CA ILE A 69 15.57 -4.71 -13.33
C ILE A 69 16.30 -4.91 -14.66
N PRO A 70 17.14 -3.95 -15.08
CA PRO A 70 17.77 -4.02 -16.38
C PRO A 70 18.46 -5.39 -16.49
N GLU A 71 18.19 -6.09 -17.59
CA GLU A 71 18.66 -7.46 -17.87
C GLU A 71 20.19 -7.61 -17.71
N SER A 72 20.93 -6.50 -17.64
CA SER A 72 22.36 -6.44 -17.37
C SER A 72 22.76 -7.15 -16.07
N ASN A 73 21.96 -7.06 -15.00
CA ASN A 73 22.31 -7.65 -13.70
C ASN A 73 22.12 -9.18 -13.64
N LYS A 74 21.37 -9.77 -14.57
CA LYS A 74 21.15 -11.23 -14.63
C LYS A 74 22.29 -11.96 -15.32
N ARG A 75 22.96 -11.30 -16.28
CA ARG A 75 24.08 -11.87 -17.04
C ARG A 75 25.39 -11.88 -16.23
N GLU A 76 25.65 -10.85 -15.41
CA GLU A 76 26.83 -10.83 -14.55
C GLU A 76 26.82 -11.92 -13.47
N LYS A 77 25.66 -12.20 -12.85
CA LYS A 77 25.55 -13.29 -11.86
C LYS A 77 25.78 -14.68 -12.47
N LYS A 78 25.27 -14.93 -13.68
CA LYS A 78 25.53 -16.20 -14.40
C LYS A 78 26.99 -16.33 -14.83
N SER A 79 27.63 -15.23 -15.23
CA SER A 79 29.04 -15.23 -15.64
C SER A 79 29.98 -15.53 -14.47
N LYS A 80 29.81 -14.85 -13.32
CA LYS A 80 30.63 -15.09 -12.12
C LYS A 80 30.46 -16.50 -11.54
N GLN A 81 29.25 -17.07 -11.60
CA GLN A 81 29.00 -18.43 -11.12
C GLN A 81 29.64 -19.52 -12.01
N LYS A 82 29.80 -19.25 -13.31
CA LYS A 82 30.44 -20.19 -14.26
C LYS A 82 31.97 -20.17 -14.14
N ILE A 83 32.55 -18.99 -13.90
CA ILE A 83 34.01 -18.81 -13.71
C ILE A 83 34.46 -19.49 -12.40
N GLN A 84 33.70 -19.34 -11.31
CA GLN A 84 34.06 -19.90 -10.01
C GLN A 84 33.88 -21.43 -9.91
N ALA A 85 33.10 -22.03 -10.82
CA ALA A 85 32.95 -23.49 -10.93
C ALA A 85 34.04 -24.14 -11.81
N GLU A 86 34.68 -23.36 -12.70
CA GLU A 86 35.72 -23.83 -13.63
C GLU A 86 37.13 -23.80 -13.00
N GLU A 87 37.38 -22.91 -12.04
CA GLU A 87 38.68 -22.78 -11.34
C GLU A 87 38.90 -23.83 -10.23
N ALA A 88 37.89 -24.62 -9.86
CA ALA A 88 37.95 -25.53 -8.71
C ALA A 88 38.68 -26.89 -8.89
N PRO A 89 38.97 -27.47 -10.09
CA PRO A 89 39.57 -28.80 -10.16
C PRO A 89 41.06 -28.91 -10.52
N LEU A 90 41.81 -27.81 -10.77
CA LEU A 90 43.19 -27.92 -11.33
C LEU A 90 44.36 -27.54 -10.40
N GLN A 91 44.18 -27.65 -9.08
CA GLN A 91 45.32 -27.68 -8.16
C GLN A 91 45.40 -29.05 -7.49
N GLN A 92 46.16 -29.96 -8.12
CA GLN A 92 46.65 -31.21 -7.52
C GLN A 92 48.19 -31.14 -7.37
N PRO A 93 48.76 -31.88 -6.39
CA PRO A 93 49.84 -31.41 -5.52
C PRO A 93 51.25 -31.63 -6.07
N GLN A 94 52.16 -30.71 -5.71
CA GLN A 94 53.61 -30.83 -5.86
C GLN A 94 54.14 -31.99 -4.99
N GLU A 95 54.55 -33.06 -5.68
CA GLU A 95 55.83 -33.79 -5.59
C GLU A 95 56.71 -33.73 -4.31
N ASN A 96 57.10 -34.94 -3.87
CA ASN A 96 58.24 -35.42 -3.06
C ASN A 96 58.17 -35.52 -1.53
N VAL A 97 58.08 -36.78 -1.08
CA VAL A 97 58.61 -37.31 0.19
C VAL A 97 59.76 -38.25 -0.16
N GLU A 98 60.93 -37.93 0.41
CA GLU A 98 62.13 -38.75 0.73
C GLU A 98 62.71 -39.74 -0.30
#